data_AF-A0A1G7YFI4-F1
#
_entry.id   AF-A0A1G7YFI4-F1
#
_cell.length_a   1.000
_cell.length_b   1.000
_cell.length_c   1.000
_cell.angle_alpha   90.00
_cell.angle_beta   90.00
_cell.angle_gamma   90.00
#
_symmetry.space_group_name_H-M   'P 1'
#
loop_
_entity.id
_entity.type
_entity.pdbx_description
1 polymer ?
#
loop_
_entity_poly.entity_id
_entity_poly.type
_entity_poly.pdbx_seq_one_letter_code
_entity_poly.pdbx_strand_id
1 'polypeptide(L)'
;MSLFGSLAATGRGHLTDRAVSEPFLPLPTEICWRPETVLPRHPNGLQFEALDDDDNVLAARVVYSVGGGALMDAEGRAGGGPAVYPFASLQEVLAQCDRDGLSLWEIVGQCEGEAIWPFLADIWSTMQATIARGLDAEGKLPGDLNVPRKAASYHARAGSMAGYFGQTALLFSYALAVSEENASGRTIVTAPTCGACGVLPSVLFFLQQQSALSDEKVARALATAGLIGNLVKRNASISGAEVGCQGEVGTACAMAAAAAAQLLGGSSRQVEYAAEMGLEHHLGLTCDPIGGYVQIPCIERNAIAAVRAVDCAAYALLSDGRHIVSFDEVVKTMWETGRDLNSGYRETAAGGLAKIVRLQRDLK
;
A
#
# COMPACT_ATOMS: atom_id res chain seq x y z
N MET A 1 12.41 25.27 0.79
CA MET A 1 11.35 24.42 1.37
C MET A 1 11.92 23.58 2.51
N SER A 2 11.10 23.23 3.50
CA SER A 2 11.52 22.44 4.66
C SER A 2 10.72 21.14 4.77
N LEU A 3 11.42 20.01 4.89
CA LEU A 3 10.83 18.69 5.20
C LEU A 3 10.99 18.40 6.68
N PHE A 4 9.98 17.80 7.30
CA PHE A 4 9.90 17.56 8.73
C PHE A 4 9.66 16.08 9.07
N GLY A 5 10.07 15.68 10.28
CA GLY A 5 9.77 14.38 10.87
C GLY A 5 10.17 13.20 9.99
N SER A 6 9.27 12.22 9.89
CA SER A 6 9.45 11.01 9.08
C SER A 6 9.77 11.31 7.62
N LEU A 7 9.10 12.30 7.02
CA LEU A 7 9.33 12.70 5.63
C LEU A 7 10.76 13.21 5.40
N ALA A 8 11.35 13.89 6.39
CA ALA A 8 12.75 14.28 6.33
C ALA A 8 13.71 13.12 6.62
N ALA A 9 13.33 12.21 7.53
CA ALA A 9 14.19 11.09 7.93
C ALA A 9 14.41 10.09 6.79
N THR A 10 13.36 9.77 6.02
CA THR A 10 13.40 8.75 4.95
C THR A 10 13.31 9.33 3.55
N GLY A 11 13.02 10.63 3.40
CA GLY A 11 12.66 11.24 2.11
C GLY A 11 13.68 11.06 0.99
N ARG A 12 14.98 10.96 1.30
CA ARG A 12 16.00 10.65 0.26
C ARG A 12 15.85 9.24 -0.30
N GLY A 13 15.64 8.25 0.56
CA GLY A 13 15.40 6.86 0.14
C GLY A 13 14.06 6.68 -0.58
N HIS A 14 13.10 7.59 -0.30
CA HIS A 14 11.79 7.66 -0.96
C HIS A 14 11.75 8.58 -2.19
N LEU A 15 12.89 9.14 -2.61
CA LEU A 15 12.98 10.08 -3.75
C LEU A 15 12.08 11.32 -3.60
N THR A 16 11.76 11.70 -2.36
CA THR A 16 10.92 12.85 -2.04
C THR A 16 11.55 14.14 -2.54
N ASP A 17 12.87 14.26 -2.44
CA ASP A 17 13.61 15.42 -2.93
C ASP A 17 13.39 15.68 -4.42
N ARG A 18 13.39 14.63 -5.24
CA ARG A 18 13.03 14.74 -6.66
C ARG A 18 11.56 15.08 -6.84
N ALA A 19 10.67 14.34 -6.18
CA ALA A 19 9.23 14.50 -6.34
C ALA A 19 8.74 15.93 -6.01
N VAL A 20 9.35 16.58 -5.01
CA VAL A 20 8.97 17.94 -4.61
C VAL A 20 9.70 19.05 -5.35
N SER A 21 10.87 18.79 -5.95
CA SER A 21 11.66 19.82 -6.65
C SER A 21 11.40 19.86 -8.16
N GLU A 22 11.16 18.72 -8.80
CA GLU A 22 10.93 18.63 -10.25
C GLU A 22 9.78 19.54 -10.74
N PRO A 23 8.63 19.67 -10.04
CA PRO A 23 7.55 20.56 -10.47
C PRO A 23 7.92 22.05 -10.52
N PHE A 24 9.00 22.47 -9.84
CA PHE A 24 9.45 23.86 -9.80
C PHE A 24 10.53 24.17 -10.83
N LEU A 25 11.04 23.18 -11.58
CA LEU A 25 12.07 23.43 -12.58
C LEU A 25 11.60 24.46 -13.64
N PRO A 26 12.45 25.41 -14.03
CA PRO A 26 13.89 25.53 -13.71
C PRO A 26 14.22 26.39 -12.48
N LEU A 27 13.25 26.75 -11.64
CA LEU A 27 13.49 27.63 -10.50
C LEU A 27 14.41 26.98 -9.45
N PRO A 28 15.36 27.75 -8.87
CA PRO A 28 16.22 27.24 -7.81
C PRO A 28 15.37 26.86 -6.60
N THR A 29 15.52 25.61 -6.15
CA THR A 29 14.74 25.07 -5.04
C THR A 29 15.68 24.48 -3.99
N GLU A 30 15.77 25.13 -2.83
CA GLU A 30 16.52 24.60 -1.69
C GLU A 30 15.62 23.69 -0.81
N ILE A 31 16.17 22.57 -0.36
CA ILE A 31 15.49 21.63 0.55
C ILE A 31 16.25 21.55 1.88
N CYS A 32 15.61 22.02 2.95
CA CYS A 32 16.08 21.90 4.32
C CYS A 32 15.48 20.65 4.98
N TRP A 33 16.33 19.82 5.60
CA TRP A 33 15.91 18.56 6.23
C TRP A 33 15.85 18.70 7.75
N ARG A 34 14.67 18.48 8.35
CA ARG A 34 14.42 18.64 9.80
C ARG A 34 13.83 17.35 10.42
N PRO A 35 14.58 16.22 10.44
CA PRO A 35 14.05 14.94 10.94
C PRO A 35 13.65 14.95 12.42
N GLU A 36 14.33 15.77 13.24
CA GLU A 36 14.07 15.88 14.68
C GLU A 36 12.84 16.76 15.01
N THR A 37 12.26 17.43 14.02
CA THR A 37 11.12 18.33 14.21
C THR A 37 9.88 17.70 13.61
N VAL A 38 8.89 17.41 14.44
CA VAL A 38 7.59 16.88 14.01
C VAL A 38 6.56 18.00 14.10
N LEU A 39 5.84 18.24 13.00
CA LEU A 39 4.76 19.21 12.95
C LEU A 39 3.49 18.66 13.63
N PRO A 40 2.58 19.52 14.15
CA PRO A 40 1.55 19.11 15.11
C PRO A 40 0.49 18.12 14.60
N ARG A 41 0.23 18.07 13.28
CA ARG A 41 -0.89 17.28 12.73
C ARG A 41 -0.51 15.90 12.24
N HIS A 42 0.68 15.73 11.66
CA HIS A 42 1.12 14.46 11.09
C HIS A 42 2.65 14.41 10.99
N PRO A 43 3.30 13.24 11.18
CA PRO A 43 4.76 13.11 11.13
C PRO A 43 5.39 13.49 9.79
N ASN A 44 4.67 13.31 8.69
CA ASN A 44 5.10 13.70 7.35
C ASN A 44 4.67 15.12 7.03
N GLY A 45 5.42 16.10 7.54
CA GLY A 45 5.18 17.52 7.33
C GLY A 45 6.12 18.12 6.27
N LEU A 46 5.58 19.05 5.48
CA LEU A 46 6.32 19.82 4.48
C LEU A 46 5.89 21.29 4.59
N GLN A 47 6.85 22.21 4.50
CA GLN A 47 6.60 23.65 4.41
C GLN A 47 7.24 24.21 3.15
N PHE A 48 6.40 24.80 2.30
CA PHE A 48 6.83 25.61 1.17
C PHE A 48 7.00 27.05 1.62
N GLU A 49 8.07 27.69 1.17
CA GLU A 49 8.36 29.11 1.37
C GLU A 49 8.78 29.68 0.02
N ALA A 50 8.13 30.76 -0.40
CA ALA A 50 8.52 31.56 -1.56
C ALA A 50 9.27 32.80 -1.07
N LEU A 51 10.44 33.06 -1.65
CA LEU A 51 11.33 34.14 -1.26
C LEU A 51 11.38 35.22 -2.34
N ASP A 52 11.62 36.47 -1.95
CA ASP A 52 12.05 37.53 -2.88
C ASP A 52 13.57 37.52 -3.10
N ASP A 53 14.06 38.46 -3.90
CA ASP A 53 15.49 38.57 -4.25
C ASP A 53 16.40 38.91 -3.04
N ASP A 54 15.81 39.38 -1.93
CA ASP A 54 16.49 39.74 -0.68
C ASP A 54 16.31 38.64 0.39
N ASP A 55 15.90 37.43 -0.01
CA ASP A 55 15.61 36.26 0.84
C ASP A 55 14.46 36.47 1.86
N ASN A 56 13.59 37.46 1.67
CA ASN A 56 12.42 37.64 2.53
C ASN A 56 11.29 36.68 2.14
N VAL A 57 10.62 36.10 3.13
CA VAL A 57 9.48 35.19 2.89
C VAL A 57 8.26 35.97 2.41
N LEU A 58 7.91 35.79 1.14
CA LEU A 58 6.70 36.33 0.51
C LEU A 58 5.45 35.53 0.86
N ALA A 59 5.58 34.20 0.92
CA ALA A 59 4.49 33.30 1.24
C ALA A 59 5.01 32.02 1.85
N ALA A 60 4.27 31.45 2.80
CA ALA A 60 4.56 30.15 3.37
C ALA A 60 3.30 29.28 3.41
N ARG A 61 3.42 28.00 3.11
CA ARG A 61 2.33 27.03 3.24
C ARG A 61 2.83 25.71 3.81
N VAL A 62 2.10 25.21 4.81
CA VAL A 62 2.33 23.88 5.39
C VAL A 62 1.37 22.87 4.78
N VAL A 63 1.90 21.72 4.42
CA VAL A 63 1.17 20.57 3.86
C VAL A 63 1.65 19.30 4.56
N TYR A 64 0.73 18.37 4.78
CA TYR A 64 1.01 17.06 5.34
C TYR A 64 0.70 15.97 4.32
N SER A 65 1.57 14.96 4.21
CA SER A 65 1.31 13.74 3.43
C SER A 65 0.77 12.66 4.36
N VAL A 66 -0.53 12.37 4.30
CA VAL A 66 -1.25 11.55 5.29
C VAL A 66 -1.43 10.09 4.86
N GLY A 67 -0.69 9.64 3.84
CA GLY A 67 -0.72 8.26 3.33
C GLY A 67 -1.52 8.07 2.05
N GLY A 68 -1.08 7.12 1.22
CA GLY A 68 -1.71 6.80 -0.07
C GLY A 68 -1.74 7.98 -1.08
N GLY A 69 -0.84 8.96 -0.92
CA GLY A 69 -0.78 10.17 -1.77
C GLY A 69 -1.77 11.28 -1.39
N ALA A 70 -2.59 11.11 -0.35
CA ALA A 70 -3.49 12.15 0.13
C ALA A 70 -2.74 13.25 0.88
N LEU A 71 -3.18 14.50 0.69
CA LEU A 71 -2.59 15.68 1.30
C LEU A 71 -3.59 16.35 2.26
N MET A 72 -3.06 16.99 3.31
CA MET A 72 -3.83 17.77 4.27
C MET A 72 -3.14 19.12 4.51
N ASP A 73 -3.90 20.20 4.58
CA ASP A 73 -3.35 21.54 4.85
C ASP A 73 -3.09 21.80 6.35
N ALA A 74 -2.59 22.99 6.66
CA ALA A 74 -2.30 23.43 8.03
C ALA A 74 -3.55 23.44 8.94
N GLU A 75 -4.72 23.74 8.35
CA GLU A 75 -6.00 23.79 9.06
C GLU A 75 -6.61 22.40 9.30
N GLY A 76 -6.03 21.35 8.72
CA GLY A 76 -6.52 19.98 8.84
C GLY A 76 -7.57 19.61 7.79
N ARG A 77 -7.72 20.41 6.73
CA ARG A 77 -8.60 20.09 5.60
C ARG A 77 -7.86 19.13 4.68
N ALA A 78 -8.41 17.94 4.50
CA ALA A 78 -7.91 17.00 3.52
C ALA A 78 -8.23 17.48 2.10
N GLY A 79 -7.28 17.33 1.18
CA GLY A 79 -7.55 17.41 -0.25
C GLY A 79 -8.35 16.18 -0.67
N GLY A 80 -9.63 16.36 -0.97
CA GLY A 80 -10.51 15.24 -1.32
C GLY A 80 -11.84 15.68 -1.95
N GLY A 81 -12.48 14.75 -2.64
CA GLY A 81 -13.80 14.92 -3.25
C GLY A 81 -14.95 14.81 -2.23
N PRO A 82 -16.21 14.86 -2.69
CA PRO A 82 -17.38 14.68 -1.83
C PRO A 82 -17.37 13.30 -1.16
N ALA A 83 -18.07 13.17 -0.03
CA ALA A 83 -18.26 11.88 0.62
C ALA A 83 -19.12 10.96 -0.29
N VAL A 84 -18.48 9.91 -0.82
CA VAL A 84 -19.12 8.97 -1.76
C VAL A 84 -19.89 7.86 -1.04
N TYR A 85 -19.34 7.36 0.07
CA TYR A 85 -19.89 6.23 0.81
C TYR A 85 -20.66 6.69 2.06
N PRO A 86 -21.92 6.26 2.24
CA PRO A 86 -22.70 6.56 3.43
C PRO A 86 -22.39 5.62 4.61
N PHE A 87 -21.39 4.74 4.48
CA PHE A 87 -21.06 3.71 5.46
C PHE A 87 -19.83 4.09 6.29
N ALA A 88 -19.88 3.79 7.58
CA ALA A 88 -18.77 3.95 8.51
C ALA A 88 -17.99 2.66 8.74
N SER A 89 -18.58 1.49 8.51
CA SER A 89 -17.98 0.18 8.84
C SER A 89 -18.28 -0.87 7.77
N LEU A 90 -17.52 -1.98 7.77
CA LEU A 90 -17.83 -3.11 6.90
C LEU A 90 -19.16 -3.76 7.30
N GLN A 91 -19.45 -3.82 8.61
CA GLN A 91 -20.72 -4.32 9.11
C GLN A 91 -21.94 -3.59 8.51
N GLU A 92 -21.87 -2.28 8.35
CA GLU A 92 -22.95 -1.50 7.70
C GLU A 92 -23.11 -1.86 6.22
N VAL A 93 -21.99 -2.07 5.51
CA VAL A 93 -22.00 -2.50 4.11
C VAL A 93 -22.59 -3.91 3.97
N LEU A 94 -22.19 -4.84 4.83
CA LEU A 94 -22.71 -6.21 4.85
C LEU A 94 -24.21 -6.22 5.16
N ALA A 95 -24.67 -5.38 6.09
CA ALA A 95 -26.08 -5.22 6.37
C ALA A 95 -26.86 -4.69 5.16
N GLN A 96 -26.27 -3.80 4.34
CA GLN A 96 -26.87 -3.38 3.07
C GLN A 96 -26.89 -4.50 2.04
N CYS A 97 -25.79 -5.24 1.90
CA CYS A 97 -25.69 -6.41 1.02
C CYS A 97 -26.77 -7.45 1.34
N ASP A 98 -26.96 -7.79 2.62
CA ASP A 98 -27.96 -8.75 3.09
C ASP A 98 -29.40 -8.26 2.84
N ARG A 99 -29.66 -6.95 3.00
CA ARG A 99 -31.00 -6.36 2.76
C ARG A 99 -31.39 -6.39 1.29
N ASP A 100 -30.45 -6.06 0.40
CA ASP A 100 -30.73 -5.83 -1.02
C ASP A 100 -30.37 -7.00 -1.92
N GLY A 101 -29.71 -8.04 -1.38
CA GLY A 101 -29.20 -9.17 -2.15
C GLY A 101 -28.02 -8.80 -3.06
N LEU A 102 -27.22 -7.82 -2.65
CA LEU A 102 -26.08 -7.30 -3.39
C LEU A 102 -24.75 -7.83 -2.84
N SER A 103 -23.74 -7.85 -3.69
CA SER A 103 -22.35 -8.07 -3.33
C SER A 103 -21.60 -6.75 -3.12
N LEU A 104 -20.43 -6.80 -2.48
CA LEU A 104 -19.67 -5.59 -2.11
C LEU A 104 -19.33 -4.71 -3.33
N TRP A 105 -18.95 -5.30 -4.47
CA TRP A 105 -18.61 -4.53 -5.67
C TRP A 105 -19.83 -3.84 -6.29
N GLU A 106 -21.04 -4.39 -6.11
CA GLU A 106 -22.29 -3.75 -6.56
C GLU A 106 -22.62 -2.53 -5.70
N ILE A 107 -22.37 -2.60 -4.38
CA ILE A 107 -22.47 -1.43 -3.49
C ILE A 107 -21.51 -0.32 -3.94
N VAL A 108 -20.27 -0.68 -4.30
CA VAL A 108 -19.30 0.29 -4.84
C VAL A 108 -19.83 0.91 -6.14
N GLY A 109 -20.37 0.10 -7.05
CA GLY A 109 -21.00 0.57 -8.29
C GLY A 109 -22.15 1.56 -8.05
N GLN A 110 -22.98 1.31 -7.03
CA GLN A 110 -24.08 2.21 -6.66
C GLN A 110 -23.59 3.54 -6.07
N CYS A 111 -22.49 3.52 -5.30
CA CYS A 111 -21.95 4.72 -4.65
C CYS A 111 -21.12 5.58 -5.62
N GLU A 112 -20.21 4.96 -6.38
CA GLU A 112 -19.27 5.64 -7.27
C GLU A 112 -19.87 5.94 -8.65
N GLY A 113 -20.90 5.19 -9.06
CA GLY A 113 -21.54 5.30 -10.38
C GLY A 113 -20.73 4.65 -11.51
N GLU A 114 -21.28 4.67 -12.73
CA GLU A 114 -20.75 3.96 -13.91
C GLU A 114 -19.30 4.34 -14.31
N ALA A 115 -18.84 5.54 -13.93
CA ALA A 115 -17.49 6.00 -14.23
C ALA A 115 -16.40 5.20 -13.51
N ILE A 116 -16.75 4.45 -12.46
CA ILE A 116 -15.78 3.63 -11.70
C ILE A 116 -15.21 2.49 -12.56
N TRP A 117 -16.00 1.91 -13.46
CA TRP A 117 -15.59 0.74 -14.24
C TRP A 117 -14.47 1.02 -15.25
N PRO A 118 -14.55 2.06 -16.11
CA PRO A 118 -13.43 2.40 -16.98
C PRO A 118 -12.20 2.83 -16.20
N PHE A 119 -12.36 3.48 -15.04
CA PHE A 119 -11.24 3.81 -14.16
C PHE A 119 -10.55 2.55 -13.61
N LEU A 120 -11.31 1.59 -13.08
CA LEU A 120 -10.75 0.34 -12.56
C LEU A 120 -10.14 -0.53 -13.66
N ALA A 121 -10.65 -0.45 -14.89
CA ALA A 121 -10.04 -1.10 -16.05
C ALA A 121 -8.67 -0.51 -16.40
N ASP A 122 -8.53 0.82 -16.35
CA ASP A 122 -7.24 1.51 -16.55
C ASP A 122 -6.22 1.18 -15.45
N ILE A 123 -6.69 1.17 -14.19
CA ILE A 123 -5.90 0.70 -13.04
C ILE A 123 -5.41 -0.73 -13.27
N TRP A 124 -6.29 -1.63 -13.70
CA TRP A 124 -5.93 -3.02 -13.94
C TRP A 124 -4.91 -3.16 -15.07
N SER A 125 -5.12 -2.47 -16.19
CA SER A 125 -4.19 -2.46 -17.32
C SER A 125 -2.80 -1.98 -16.90
N THR A 126 -2.74 -0.92 -16.07
CA THR A 126 -1.49 -0.39 -15.53
C THR A 126 -0.79 -1.38 -14.60
N MET A 127 -1.56 -2.09 -13.76
CA MET A 127 -1.04 -3.17 -12.91
C MET A 127 -0.43 -4.31 -13.75
N GLN A 128 -1.14 -4.79 -14.78
CA GLN A 128 -0.65 -5.83 -15.69
C GLN A 128 0.63 -5.40 -16.40
N ALA A 129 0.65 -4.17 -16.93
CA ALA A 129 1.82 -3.62 -17.60
C ALA A 129 3.03 -3.52 -16.65
N THR A 130 2.80 -3.21 -15.38
CA THR A 130 3.85 -3.15 -14.35
C THR A 130 4.43 -4.52 -14.05
N ILE A 131 3.58 -5.56 -13.91
CA ILE A 131 4.05 -6.95 -13.76
C ILE A 131 4.90 -7.34 -14.97
N ALA A 132 4.40 -7.11 -16.19
CA ALA A 132 5.10 -7.49 -17.41
C ALA A 132 6.50 -6.83 -17.51
N ARG A 133 6.59 -5.52 -17.24
CA ARG A 133 7.89 -4.82 -17.20
C ARG A 133 8.83 -5.37 -16.13
N GLY A 134 8.32 -5.60 -14.91
CA GLY A 134 9.13 -6.08 -13.81
C GLY A 134 9.64 -7.51 -14.00
N LEU A 135 8.90 -8.36 -14.73
CA LEU A 135 9.32 -9.72 -15.08
C LEU A 135 10.43 -9.76 -16.15
N ASP A 136 10.56 -8.73 -16.97
CA ASP A 136 11.59 -8.59 -18.01
C ASP A 136 12.83 -7.80 -17.51
N ALA A 137 12.68 -7.03 -16.44
CA ALA A 137 13.73 -6.18 -15.91
C ALA A 137 14.82 -6.96 -15.15
N GLU A 138 16.08 -6.74 -15.53
CA GLU A 138 17.26 -7.31 -14.88
C GLU A 138 18.14 -6.23 -14.21
N GLY A 139 19.15 -6.67 -13.46
CA GLY A 139 20.14 -5.79 -12.84
C GLY A 139 19.91 -5.55 -11.35
N LYS A 140 20.31 -4.38 -10.87
CA LYS A 140 20.25 -3.99 -9.45
C LYS A 140 19.35 -2.78 -9.27
N LEU A 141 18.68 -2.72 -8.13
CA LEU A 141 17.87 -1.57 -7.72
C LEU A 141 18.77 -0.34 -7.45
N PRO A 142 18.27 0.88 -7.71
CA PRO A 142 19.03 2.09 -7.44
C PRO A 142 19.25 2.30 -5.93
N GLY A 143 20.21 3.16 -5.60
CA GLY A 143 20.58 3.46 -4.21
C GLY A 143 21.73 2.60 -3.69
N ASP A 144 22.11 2.84 -2.44
CA ASP A 144 23.35 2.31 -1.87
C ASP A 144 23.28 0.82 -1.49
N LEU A 145 22.06 0.26 -1.38
CA LEU A 145 21.85 -1.15 -1.03
C LEU A 145 22.22 -2.13 -2.14
N ASN A 146 22.23 -1.69 -3.41
CA ASN A 146 22.61 -2.52 -4.56
C ASN A 146 21.86 -3.87 -4.64
N VAL A 147 20.60 -3.91 -4.20
CA VAL A 147 19.77 -5.12 -4.13
C VAL A 147 19.55 -5.68 -5.55
N PRO A 148 19.83 -6.96 -5.81
CA PRO A 148 19.57 -7.56 -7.12
C PRO A 148 18.07 -7.71 -7.36
N ARG A 149 17.63 -7.42 -8.59
CA ARG A 149 16.30 -7.79 -9.07
C ARG A 149 16.19 -9.31 -9.15
N LYS A 150 15.07 -9.86 -8.67
CA LYS A 150 14.84 -11.30 -8.51
C LYS A 150 13.62 -11.78 -9.31
N ALA A 151 12.70 -10.88 -9.68
CA ALA A 151 11.44 -11.22 -10.32
C ALA A 151 11.59 -12.14 -11.55
N ALA A 152 12.41 -11.73 -12.54
CA ALA A 152 12.68 -12.49 -13.76
C ALA A 152 13.20 -13.92 -13.46
N SER A 153 14.19 -14.02 -12.57
CA SER A 153 14.80 -15.30 -12.21
C SER A 153 13.84 -16.22 -11.46
N TYR A 154 12.95 -15.68 -10.63
CA TYR A 154 11.96 -16.45 -9.89
C TYR A 154 10.88 -16.96 -10.85
N HIS A 155 10.46 -16.12 -11.80
CA HIS A 155 9.49 -16.49 -12.82
C HIS A 155 10.00 -17.64 -13.70
N ALA A 156 11.24 -17.55 -14.19
CA ALA A 156 11.85 -18.60 -15.00
C ALA A 156 11.93 -19.94 -14.24
N ARG A 157 12.24 -19.90 -12.93
CA ARG A 157 12.28 -21.12 -12.09
C ARG A 157 10.90 -21.68 -11.79
N ALA A 158 9.88 -20.82 -11.65
CA ALA A 158 8.53 -21.26 -11.33
C ALA A 158 7.96 -22.22 -12.39
N GLY A 159 8.26 -22.00 -13.67
CA GLY A 159 7.84 -22.89 -14.77
C GLY A 159 8.41 -24.31 -14.73
N SER A 160 9.47 -24.53 -13.96
CA SER A 160 10.07 -25.86 -13.74
C SER A 160 9.58 -26.55 -12.46
N MET A 161 8.76 -25.87 -11.67
CA MET A 161 8.22 -26.36 -10.40
C MET A 161 6.75 -26.75 -10.58
N ALA A 162 6.34 -27.86 -9.97
CA ALA A 162 4.96 -28.34 -10.01
C ALA A 162 4.22 -28.10 -8.68
N GLY A 163 2.89 -28.08 -8.75
CA GLY A 163 2.01 -28.00 -7.59
C GLY A 163 2.20 -26.71 -6.78
N TYR A 164 2.07 -26.84 -5.46
CA TYR A 164 2.11 -25.73 -4.51
C TYR A 164 3.36 -24.83 -4.70
N PHE A 165 4.56 -25.42 -4.74
CA PHE A 165 5.80 -24.65 -4.87
C PHE A 165 5.87 -23.83 -6.17
N GLY A 166 5.37 -24.38 -7.30
CA GLY A 166 5.31 -23.65 -8.55
C GLY A 166 4.33 -22.47 -8.50
N GLN A 167 3.15 -22.68 -7.93
CA GLN A 167 2.14 -21.63 -7.75
C GLN A 167 2.65 -20.50 -6.83
N THR A 168 3.25 -20.85 -5.68
CA THR A 168 3.86 -19.88 -4.77
C THR A 168 5.00 -19.11 -5.46
N ALA A 169 5.85 -19.79 -6.23
CA ALA A 169 6.94 -19.15 -6.96
C ALA A 169 6.45 -18.16 -8.02
N LEU A 170 5.35 -18.47 -8.72
CA LEU A 170 4.69 -17.51 -9.64
C LEU A 170 4.23 -16.28 -8.89
N LEU A 171 3.51 -16.47 -7.78
CA LEU A 171 2.99 -15.36 -6.99
C LEU A 171 4.11 -14.46 -6.44
N PHE A 172 5.20 -15.07 -5.94
CA PHE A 172 6.41 -14.34 -5.57
C PHE A 172 6.97 -13.54 -6.75
N SER A 173 7.09 -14.15 -7.93
CA SER A 173 7.64 -13.45 -9.11
C SER A 173 6.83 -12.21 -9.47
N TYR A 174 5.50 -12.27 -9.40
CA TYR A 174 4.62 -11.13 -9.71
C TYR A 174 4.70 -10.02 -8.67
N ALA A 175 4.69 -10.37 -7.37
CA ALA A 175 4.80 -9.38 -6.29
C ALA A 175 6.17 -8.68 -6.31
N LEU A 176 7.24 -9.44 -6.58
CA LEU A 176 8.59 -8.91 -6.75
C LEU A 176 8.67 -7.99 -7.96
N ALA A 177 8.10 -8.38 -9.11
CA ALA A 177 8.11 -7.58 -10.33
C ALA A 177 7.59 -6.15 -10.08
N VAL A 178 6.43 -6.05 -9.42
CA VAL A 178 5.82 -4.75 -9.10
C VAL A 178 6.62 -3.97 -8.07
N SER A 179 7.07 -4.64 -7.00
CA SER A 179 7.82 -3.99 -5.92
C SER A 179 9.21 -3.49 -6.37
N GLU A 180 9.86 -4.21 -7.27
CA GLU A 180 11.17 -3.85 -7.86
C GLU A 180 11.04 -2.67 -8.85
N GLU A 181 9.94 -2.60 -9.59
CA GLU A 181 9.61 -1.42 -10.42
C GLU A 181 9.34 -0.18 -9.57
N ASN A 182 8.57 -0.33 -8.48
CA ASN A 182 8.37 0.76 -7.50
C ASN A 182 9.70 1.26 -6.92
N ALA A 183 10.55 0.35 -6.45
CA ALA A 183 11.86 0.69 -5.90
C ALA A 183 12.81 1.35 -6.92
N SER A 184 12.48 1.28 -8.21
CA SER A 184 13.22 1.90 -9.30
C SER A 184 12.62 3.23 -9.79
N GLY A 185 11.60 3.75 -9.09
CA GLY A 185 10.95 5.02 -9.45
C GLY A 185 10.14 4.96 -10.74
N ARG A 186 9.69 3.76 -11.15
CA ARG A 186 8.83 3.58 -12.33
C ARG A 186 7.36 3.83 -11.97
N THR A 187 6.53 4.01 -12.99
CA THR A 187 5.08 4.10 -12.81
C THR A 187 4.53 2.80 -12.21
N ILE A 188 3.78 2.95 -11.12
CA ILE A 188 3.09 1.87 -10.40
C ILE A 188 1.69 2.34 -9.98
N VAL A 189 0.86 1.41 -9.52
CA VAL A 189 -0.42 1.74 -8.87
C VAL A 189 -0.32 1.50 -7.37
N THR A 190 -0.75 2.45 -6.55
CA THR A 190 -0.82 2.31 -5.10
C THR A 190 -1.87 1.28 -4.68
N ALA A 191 -1.56 0.39 -3.73
CA ALA A 191 -2.52 -0.59 -3.22
C ALA A 191 -2.24 -1.01 -1.76
N PRO A 192 -2.57 -0.20 -0.74
CA PRO A 192 -3.05 1.19 -0.83
C PRO A 192 -1.91 2.22 -0.87
N THR A 193 -0.65 1.80 -0.71
CA THR A 193 0.54 2.67 -0.81
C THR A 193 1.50 2.16 -1.87
N CYS A 194 2.52 2.95 -2.20
CA CYS A 194 3.62 2.52 -3.07
C CYS A 194 4.42 1.38 -2.42
N GLY A 195 4.59 1.39 -1.10
CA GLY A 195 5.33 0.35 -0.37
C GLY A 195 4.66 -1.03 -0.37
N ALA A 196 3.34 -1.08 -0.56
CA ALA A 196 2.54 -2.31 -0.59
C ALA A 196 1.94 -2.63 -1.98
N CYS A 197 2.40 -1.93 -3.03
CA CYS A 197 1.80 -1.99 -4.36
C CYS A 197 1.85 -3.36 -5.04
N GLY A 198 2.71 -4.29 -4.60
CA GLY A 198 2.88 -5.59 -5.22
C GLY A 198 1.85 -6.64 -4.79
N VAL A 199 1.21 -6.47 -3.63
CA VAL A 199 0.31 -7.50 -3.05
C VAL A 199 -0.92 -7.71 -3.93
N LEU A 200 -1.77 -6.69 -4.07
CA LEU A 200 -3.03 -6.79 -4.81
C LEU A 200 -2.87 -7.22 -6.27
N PRO A 201 -2.01 -6.59 -7.10
CA PRO A 201 -1.90 -6.97 -8.51
C PRO A 201 -1.35 -8.39 -8.69
N SER A 202 -0.44 -8.85 -7.83
CA SER A 202 0.10 -10.21 -7.94
C SER A 202 -0.95 -11.27 -7.68
N VAL A 203 -1.80 -11.09 -6.67
CA VAL A 203 -2.92 -11.99 -6.36
C VAL A 203 -3.95 -12.00 -7.50
N LEU A 204 -4.37 -10.83 -7.98
CA LEU A 204 -5.34 -10.73 -9.07
C LEU A 204 -4.82 -11.35 -10.37
N PHE A 205 -3.56 -11.07 -10.72
CA PHE A 205 -2.94 -11.60 -11.93
C PHE A 205 -2.79 -13.11 -11.84
N PHE A 206 -2.33 -13.63 -10.69
CA PHE A 206 -2.23 -15.06 -10.45
C PHE A 206 -3.58 -15.75 -10.63
N LEU A 207 -4.65 -15.27 -9.98
CA LEU A 207 -5.99 -15.87 -10.08
C LEU A 207 -6.57 -15.74 -11.49
N GLN A 208 -6.34 -14.60 -12.17
CA GLN A 208 -6.75 -14.42 -13.56
C GLN A 208 -6.15 -15.50 -14.46
N GLN A 209 -4.84 -15.76 -14.32
CA GLN A 209 -4.15 -16.77 -15.13
C GLN A 209 -4.56 -18.20 -14.77
N GLN A 210 -4.81 -18.50 -13.49
CA GLN A 210 -5.19 -19.86 -13.06
C GLN A 210 -6.65 -20.21 -13.40
N SER A 211 -7.55 -19.24 -13.48
CA SER A 211 -8.99 -19.47 -13.65
C SER A 211 -9.60 -18.82 -14.89
N ALA A 212 -8.76 -18.32 -15.81
CA ALA A 212 -9.15 -17.66 -17.06
C ALA A 212 -10.24 -16.59 -16.86
N LEU A 213 -10.06 -15.75 -15.85
CA LEU A 213 -11.03 -14.72 -15.46
C LEU A 213 -10.98 -13.53 -16.44
N SER A 214 -12.14 -12.96 -16.79
CA SER A 214 -12.20 -11.75 -17.61
C SER A 214 -11.70 -10.53 -16.84
N ASP A 215 -11.18 -9.53 -17.55
CA ASP A 215 -10.77 -8.25 -16.94
C ASP A 215 -11.93 -7.57 -16.20
N GLU A 216 -13.17 -7.74 -16.67
CA GLU A 216 -14.36 -7.25 -15.99
C GLU A 216 -14.53 -7.85 -14.59
N LYS A 217 -14.28 -9.16 -14.43
CA LYS A 217 -14.32 -9.80 -13.10
C LYS A 217 -13.20 -9.26 -12.20
N VAL A 218 -12.02 -9.00 -12.75
CA VAL A 218 -10.91 -8.41 -12.00
C VAL A 218 -11.22 -6.96 -11.59
N ALA A 219 -11.85 -6.17 -12.46
CA ALA A 219 -12.31 -4.82 -12.12
C ALA A 219 -13.32 -4.83 -10.97
N ARG A 220 -14.27 -5.78 -10.95
CA ARG A 220 -15.18 -5.98 -9.79
C ARG A 220 -14.42 -6.36 -8.53
N ALA A 221 -13.37 -7.16 -8.64
CA ALA A 221 -12.53 -7.52 -7.49
C ALA A 221 -11.72 -6.33 -6.96
N LEU A 222 -11.23 -5.46 -7.86
CA LEU A 222 -10.59 -4.20 -7.51
C LEU A 222 -11.55 -3.25 -6.77
N ALA A 223 -12.83 -3.20 -7.17
CA ALA A 223 -13.84 -2.42 -6.46
C ALA A 223 -13.97 -2.88 -5.00
N THR A 224 -14.07 -4.20 -4.77
CA THR A 224 -14.12 -4.78 -3.42
C THR A 224 -12.84 -4.54 -2.62
N ALA A 225 -11.67 -4.70 -3.24
CA ALA A 225 -10.39 -4.34 -2.62
C ALA A 225 -10.36 -2.86 -2.20
N GLY A 226 -10.80 -1.96 -3.08
CA GLY A 226 -10.86 -0.52 -2.82
C GLY A 226 -11.76 -0.16 -1.65
N LEU A 227 -12.92 -0.79 -1.53
CA LEU A 227 -13.83 -0.64 -0.39
C LEU A 227 -13.14 -1.02 0.94
N ILE A 228 -12.47 -2.18 0.99
CA ILE A 228 -11.73 -2.63 2.18
C ILE A 228 -10.63 -1.61 2.54
N GLY A 229 -9.84 -1.17 1.57
CA GLY A 229 -8.78 -0.17 1.79
C GLY A 229 -9.33 1.17 2.30
N ASN A 230 -10.48 1.61 1.77
CA ASN A 230 -11.15 2.84 2.20
C ASN A 230 -11.64 2.74 3.65
N LEU A 231 -12.16 1.59 4.08
CA LEU A 231 -12.59 1.37 5.46
C LEU A 231 -11.42 1.40 6.44
N VAL A 232 -10.27 0.79 6.10
CA VAL A 232 -9.05 0.90 6.92
C VAL A 232 -8.57 2.35 7.01
N LYS A 233 -8.50 3.05 5.86
CA LYS A 233 -8.08 4.46 5.82
C LYS A 233 -9.01 5.37 6.63
N ARG A 234 -10.32 5.12 6.60
CA ARG A 234 -11.33 5.91 7.30
C ARG A 234 -11.25 5.74 8.82
N ASN A 235 -11.12 4.50 9.27
CA ASN A 235 -11.28 4.15 10.69
C ASN A 235 -9.95 4.02 11.45
N ALA A 236 -8.83 4.05 10.73
CA ALA A 236 -7.49 3.99 11.28
C ALA A 236 -6.54 4.88 10.45
N SER A 237 -5.49 4.28 9.87
CA SER A 237 -4.58 4.94 8.94
C SER A 237 -3.94 3.92 8.01
N ILE A 238 -3.51 4.38 6.84
CA ILE A 238 -2.66 3.62 5.90
C ILE A 238 -1.23 4.19 5.83
N SER A 239 -0.89 5.10 6.74
CA SER A 239 0.42 5.75 6.84
C SER A 239 1.39 4.89 7.66
N GLY A 240 2.50 4.47 7.04
CA GLY A 240 3.58 3.76 7.73
C GLY A 240 4.15 4.55 8.90
N ALA A 241 4.13 5.88 8.81
CA ALA A 241 4.56 6.81 9.86
C ALA A 241 3.60 6.86 11.07
N GLU A 242 2.33 6.50 10.92
CA GLU A 242 1.35 6.53 12.02
C GLU A 242 1.16 5.16 12.67
N VAL A 243 0.98 4.12 11.85
CA VAL A 243 0.56 2.79 12.34
C VAL A 243 1.53 1.67 11.98
N GLY A 244 2.66 1.97 11.34
CA GLY A 244 3.60 0.95 10.86
C GLY A 244 3.12 0.24 9.60
N CYS A 245 3.83 -0.84 9.23
CA CYS A 245 3.64 -1.51 7.95
C CYS A 245 2.38 -2.39 7.94
N GLN A 246 1.77 -2.63 9.10
CA GLN A 246 0.42 -3.19 9.19
C GLN A 246 -0.63 -2.32 8.46
N GLY A 247 -0.50 -0.98 8.50
CA GLY A 247 -1.39 -0.08 7.78
C GLY A 247 -1.17 -0.07 6.27
N GLU A 248 -0.01 -0.55 5.81
CA GLU A 248 0.35 -0.60 4.40
C GLU A 248 0.19 -2.00 3.84
N VAL A 249 1.13 -2.90 4.15
CA VAL A 249 1.17 -4.28 3.65
C VAL A 249 0.04 -5.11 4.28
N GLY A 250 -0.29 -4.90 5.56
CA GLY A 250 -1.42 -5.57 6.19
C GLY A 250 -2.75 -5.19 5.52
N THR A 251 -2.99 -3.90 5.31
CA THR A 251 -4.14 -3.43 4.53
C THR A 251 -4.15 -4.01 3.12
N ALA A 252 -3.01 -4.02 2.41
CA ALA A 252 -2.92 -4.60 1.08
C ALA A 252 -3.24 -6.11 1.05
N CYS A 253 -2.81 -6.84 2.09
CA CYS A 253 -3.16 -8.25 2.28
C CYS A 253 -4.66 -8.44 2.48
N ALA A 254 -5.29 -7.62 3.33
CA ALA A 254 -6.75 -7.64 3.54
C ALA A 254 -7.52 -7.34 2.24
N MET A 255 -7.11 -6.30 1.53
CA MET A 255 -7.67 -5.92 0.23
C MET A 255 -7.59 -7.07 -0.77
N ALA A 256 -6.41 -7.69 -0.89
CA ALA A 256 -6.17 -8.80 -1.82
C ALA A 256 -6.92 -10.07 -1.42
N ALA A 257 -7.00 -10.38 -0.11
CA ALA A 257 -7.73 -11.54 0.40
C ALA A 257 -9.24 -11.43 0.14
N ALA A 258 -9.82 -10.26 0.37
CA ALA A 258 -11.22 -9.96 0.06
C ALA A 258 -11.52 -10.12 -1.44
N ALA A 259 -10.67 -9.54 -2.28
CA ALA A 259 -10.78 -9.62 -3.73
C ALA A 259 -10.63 -11.06 -4.24
N ALA A 260 -9.68 -11.82 -3.69
CA ALA A 260 -9.48 -13.23 -4.01
C ALA A 260 -10.69 -14.08 -3.62
N ALA A 261 -11.21 -13.91 -2.39
CA ALA A 261 -12.39 -14.62 -1.92
C ALA A 261 -13.61 -14.34 -2.83
N GLN A 262 -13.82 -13.08 -3.24
CA GLN A 262 -14.87 -12.73 -4.19
C GLN A 262 -14.68 -13.41 -5.55
N LEU A 263 -13.48 -13.34 -6.14
CA LEU A 263 -13.20 -13.93 -7.46
C LEU A 263 -13.43 -15.44 -7.49
N LEU A 264 -13.19 -16.10 -6.36
CA LEU A 264 -13.35 -17.54 -6.18
C LEU A 264 -14.79 -17.94 -5.77
N GLY A 265 -15.73 -16.99 -5.74
CA GLY A 265 -17.15 -17.26 -5.52
C GLY A 265 -17.58 -17.27 -4.05
N GLY A 266 -16.81 -16.63 -3.17
CA GLY A 266 -17.16 -16.50 -1.76
C GLY A 266 -18.38 -15.58 -1.53
N SER A 267 -19.16 -15.89 -0.50
CA SER A 267 -20.21 -15.02 0.01
C SER A 267 -19.63 -13.76 0.66
N SER A 268 -20.44 -12.71 0.86
CA SER A 268 -20.02 -11.47 1.52
C SER A 268 -19.40 -11.71 2.90
N ARG A 269 -19.88 -12.72 3.64
CA ARG A 269 -19.30 -13.15 4.93
C ARG A 269 -17.92 -13.78 4.79
N GLN A 270 -17.70 -14.60 3.77
CA GLN A 270 -16.38 -15.17 3.49
C GLN A 270 -15.41 -14.12 2.96
N VAL A 271 -15.90 -13.10 2.24
CA VAL A 271 -15.09 -11.95 1.81
C VAL A 271 -14.64 -11.12 3.01
N GLU A 272 -15.54 -10.81 3.95
CA GLU A 272 -15.18 -10.20 5.23
C GLU A 272 -14.14 -11.04 5.98
N TYR A 273 -14.40 -12.34 6.15
CA TYR A 273 -13.51 -13.20 6.93
C TYR A 273 -12.10 -13.30 6.31
N ALA A 274 -12.00 -13.34 4.98
CA ALA A 274 -10.73 -13.29 4.29
C ALA A 274 -10.00 -11.95 4.52
N ALA A 275 -10.71 -10.83 4.45
CA ALA A 275 -10.16 -9.50 4.72
C ALA A 275 -9.65 -9.36 6.15
N GLU A 276 -10.44 -9.85 7.11
CA GLU A 276 -10.17 -9.88 8.54
C GLU A 276 -8.86 -10.60 8.83
N MET A 277 -8.74 -11.89 8.47
CA MET A 277 -7.51 -12.67 8.63
C MET A 277 -6.30 -12.02 7.92
N GLY A 278 -6.56 -11.42 6.75
CA GLY A 278 -5.54 -10.72 5.98
C GLY A 278 -4.90 -9.57 6.76
N LEU A 279 -5.70 -8.82 7.53
CA LEU A 279 -5.19 -7.75 8.39
C LEU A 279 -4.69 -8.29 9.74
N GLU A 280 -5.40 -9.24 10.35
CA GLU A 280 -5.11 -9.83 11.66
C GLU A 280 -3.69 -10.38 11.73
N HIS A 281 -3.29 -11.14 10.69
CA HIS A 281 -1.95 -11.75 10.59
C HIS A 281 -0.81 -10.74 10.36
N HIS A 282 -1.11 -9.45 10.30
CA HIS A 282 -0.13 -8.36 10.18
C HIS A 282 -0.14 -7.40 11.38
N LEU A 283 -0.99 -7.61 12.39
CA LEU A 283 -1.06 -6.74 13.56
C LEU A 283 0.30 -6.63 14.28
N GLY A 284 0.71 -5.40 14.60
CA GLY A 284 1.99 -5.07 15.22
C GLY A 284 3.18 -4.98 14.26
N LEU A 285 2.98 -5.14 12.94
CA LEU A 285 4.06 -5.07 11.97
C LEU A 285 4.64 -3.64 11.85
N THR A 286 5.91 -3.50 12.21
CA THR A 286 6.67 -2.24 12.22
C THR A 286 7.07 -1.79 10.81
N CYS A 287 7.32 -0.49 10.61
CA CYS A 287 7.77 0.07 9.33
C CYS A 287 9.14 0.75 9.47
N ASP A 288 10.21 -0.03 9.40
CA ASP A 288 11.57 0.51 9.59
C ASP A 288 12.52 -0.06 8.51
N PRO A 289 12.47 0.47 7.28
CA PRO A 289 13.25 -0.04 6.16
C PRO A 289 14.72 0.38 6.24
N ILE A 290 15.61 -0.48 5.74
CA ILE A 290 17.06 -0.24 5.76
C ILE A 290 17.39 1.00 4.92
N GLY A 291 18.09 1.96 5.51
CA GLY A 291 18.49 3.20 4.85
C GLY A 291 17.33 4.09 4.41
N GLY A 292 16.10 3.86 4.91
CA GLY A 292 14.90 4.56 4.45
C GLY A 292 14.48 4.20 3.02
N TYR A 293 14.98 3.10 2.45
CA TYR A 293 14.62 2.67 1.09
C TYR A 293 13.39 1.76 1.09
N VAL A 294 12.50 1.93 0.12
CA VAL A 294 11.38 0.99 -0.11
C VAL A 294 11.87 -0.29 -0.81
N GLN A 295 12.85 -0.97 -0.20
CA GLN A 295 13.52 -2.17 -0.74
C GLN A 295 13.49 -3.31 0.26
N ILE A 296 14.20 -3.18 1.39
CA ILE A 296 14.29 -4.23 2.42
C ILE A 296 13.71 -3.69 3.73
N PRO A 297 12.73 -4.37 4.37
CA PRO A 297 12.09 -5.64 3.98
C PRO A 297 10.85 -5.48 3.06
N CYS A 298 10.60 -4.30 2.48
CA CYS A 298 9.37 -3.99 1.75
C CYS A 298 9.06 -4.97 0.60
N ILE A 299 10.06 -5.29 -0.22
CA ILE A 299 9.90 -6.13 -1.42
C ILE A 299 9.49 -7.56 -1.04
N GLU A 300 10.14 -8.16 -0.04
CA GLU A 300 9.80 -9.52 0.42
C GLU A 300 8.46 -9.54 1.17
N ARG A 301 8.13 -8.49 1.92
CA ARG A 301 6.83 -8.37 2.59
C ARG A 301 5.67 -8.41 1.60
N ASN A 302 5.80 -7.78 0.42
CA ASN A 302 4.79 -7.86 -0.62
C ASN A 302 4.59 -9.31 -1.11
N ALA A 303 5.69 -10.03 -1.34
CA ALA A 303 5.64 -11.41 -1.81
C ALA A 303 5.00 -12.37 -0.79
N ILE A 304 5.36 -12.24 0.50
CA ILE A 304 4.77 -13.06 1.57
C ILE A 304 3.31 -12.70 1.82
N ALA A 305 2.96 -11.41 1.80
CA ALA A 305 1.58 -10.96 1.96
C ALA A 305 0.67 -11.43 0.82
N ALA A 306 1.18 -11.48 -0.42
CA ALA A 306 0.43 -12.02 -1.56
C ALA A 306 0.03 -13.49 -1.34
N VAL A 307 0.97 -14.33 -0.89
CA VAL A 307 0.67 -15.73 -0.55
C VAL A 307 -0.34 -15.81 0.58
N ARG A 308 -0.13 -15.02 1.64
CA ARG A 308 -1.04 -14.98 2.79
C ARG A 308 -2.46 -14.61 2.38
N ALA A 309 -2.62 -13.64 1.46
CA ALA A 309 -3.93 -13.23 0.98
C ALA A 309 -4.67 -14.37 0.25
N VAL A 310 -3.97 -15.15 -0.57
CA VAL A 310 -4.54 -16.34 -1.23
C VAL A 310 -4.91 -17.42 -0.20
N ASP A 311 -4.06 -17.66 0.80
CA ASP A 311 -4.32 -18.62 1.87
C ASP A 311 -5.54 -18.23 2.71
N CYS A 312 -5.68 -16.94 3.06
CA CYS A 312 -6.84 -16.40 3.79
C CYS A 312 -8.13 -16.58 2.98
N ALA A 313 -8.11 -16.30 1.67
CA ALA A 313 -9.24 -16.54 0.80
C ALA A 313 -9.60 -18.03 0.73
N ALA A 314 -8.62 -18.91 0.53
CA ALA A 314 -8.84 -20.35 0.48
C ALA A 314 -9.43 -20.88 1.80
N TYR A 315 -8.92 -20.42 2.95
CA TYR A 315 -9.45 -20.79 4.26
C TYR A 315 -10.91 -20.32 4.43
N ALA A 316 -11.19 -19.06 4.13
CA ALA A 316 -12.54 -18.50 4.27
C ALA A 316 -13.55 -19.25 3.39
N LEU A 317 -13.18 -19.63 2.16
CA LEU A 317 -14.04 -20.35 1.23
C LEU A 317 -14.39 -21.78 1.68
N LEU A 318 -13.50 -22.43 2.44
CA LEU A 318 -13.75 -23.75 3.03
C LEU A 318 -14.62 -23.67 4.30
N SER A 319 -14.75 -22.48 4.88
CA SER A 319 -15.63 -22.21 6.02
C SER A 319 -17.05 -21.82 5.56
N ASP A 320 -17.96 -21.65 6.51
CA ASP A 320 -19.28 -21.07 6.27
C ASP A 320 -19.31 -19.53 6.42
N GLY A 321 -18.14 -18.90 6.53
CA GLY A 321 -17.96 -17.45 6.69
C GLY A 321 -18.23 -16.93 8.10
N ARG A 322 -18.62 -17.77 9.06
CA ARG A 322 -18.81 -17.34 10.46
C ARG A 322 -17.46 -17.32 11.18
N HIS A 323 -17.22 -16.21 11.87
CA HIS A 323 -16.02 -15.95 12.65
C HIS A 323 -16.38 -15.04 13.84
N ILE A 324 -15.55 -15.00 14.88
CA ILE A 324 -15.86 -14.29 16.14
C ILE A 324 -15.40 -12.83 16.07
N VAL A 325 -14.20 -12.61 15.55
CA VAL A 325 -13.58 -11.29 15.44
C VAL A 325 -14.00 -10.69 14.12
N SER A 326 -14.64 -9.53 14.10
CA SER A 326 -15.03 -8.85 12.87
C SER A 326 -13.87 -8.07 12.24
N PHE A 327 -13.97 -7.79 10.94
CA PHE A 327 -13.00 -6.92 10.26
C PHE A 327 -12.88 -5.56 10.93
N ASP A 328 -14.00 -4.96 11.35
CA ASP A 328 -14.02 -3.65 12.00
C ASP A 328 -13.27 -3.67 13.35
N GLU A 329 -13.35 -4.75 14.11
CA GLU A 329 -12.59 -4.94 15.35
C GLU A 329 -11.09 -5.10 15.10
N VAL A 330 -10.69 -5.80 14.03
CA VAL A 330 -9.28 -5.90 13.63
C VAL A 330 -8.74 -4.54 13.18
N VAL A 331 -9.50 -3.74 12.42
CA VAL A 331 -9.10 -2.37 12.05
C VAL A 331 -8.91 -1.49 13.28
N LYS A 332 -9.82 -1.58 14.26
CA LYS A 332 -9.67 -0.87 15.53
C LYS A 332 -8.43 -1.33 16.30
N THR A 333 -8.16 -2.63 16.33
CA THR A 333 -6.96 -3.20 16.96
C THR A 333 -5.69 -2.71 16.27
N MET A 334 -5.68 -2.65 14.94
CA MET A 334 -4.56 -2.09 14.16
C MET A 334 -4.31 -0.62 14.52
N TRP A 335 -5.37 0.18 14.69
CA TRP A 335 -5.25 1.57 15.12
C TRP A 335 -4.62 1.70 16.51
N GLU A 336 -5.13 0.96 17.49
CA GLU A 336 -4.62 1.00 18.87
C GLU A 336 -3.18 0.53 18.95
N THR A 337 -2.86 -0.62 18.33
CA THR A 337 -1.48 -1.13 18.26
C THR A 337 -0.55 -0.16 17.55
N GLY A 338 -0.99 0.47 16.46
CA GLY A 338 -0.21 1.46 15.73
C GLY A 338 0.13 2.70 16.58
N ARG A 339 -0.85 3.18 17.37
CA ARG A 339 -0.63 4.29 18.31
C ARG A 339 0.35 3.93 19.41
N ASP A 340 0.35 2.67 19.86
CA ASP A 340 1.23 2.17 20.91
C ASP A 340 2.64 1.80 20.40
N LEU A 341 2.82 1.64 19.07
CA LEU A 341 4.15 1.45 18.49
C LEU A 341 5.06 2.61 18.86
N ASN A 342 6.22 2.32 19.43
CA ASN A 342 7.27 3.32 19.64
C ASN A 342 7.60 4.01 18.31
N SER A 343 7.76 5.34 18.33
CA SER A 343 8.00 6.14 17.13
C SER A 343 9.23 5.69 16.33
N GLY A 344 10.25 5.15 16.99
CA GLY A 344 11.43 4.60 16.32
C GLY A 344 11.18 3.31 15.54
N TYR A 345 10.06 2.62 15.75
CA TYR A 345 9.65 1.43 14.98
C TYR A 345 8.62 1.73 13.88
N ARG A 346 8.32 3.02 13.69
CA ARG A 346 7.56 3.52 12.54
C ARG A 346 8.56 4.03 11.49
N GLU A 347 8.04 4.71 10.47
CA GLU A 347 8.79 5.17 9.30
C GLU A 347 9.76 6.33 9.61
N THR A 348 10.75 6.09 10.46
CA THR A 348 11.77 7.08 10.88
C THR A 348 13.20 6.61 10.62
N ALA A 349 13.41 5.34 10.24
CA ALA A 349 14.72 4.72 10.08
C ALA A 349 15.60 4.76 11.37
N ALA A 350 15.00 4.98 12.54
CA ALA A 350 15.70 5.21 13.80
C ALA A 350 15.73 3.97 14.72
N GLY A 351 15.01 2.91 14.38
CA GLY A 351 14.86 1.69 15.18
C GLY A 351 15.10 0.43 14.36
N GLY A 352 14.38 -0.64 14.70
CA GLY A 352 14.25 -1.88 13.91
C GLY A 352 15.48 -2.36 13.12
N LEU A 353 15.26 -2.74 11.86
CA LEU A 353 16.32 -3.19 10.96
C LEU A 353 17.25 -2.05 10.54
N ALA A 354 16.73 -0.83 10.39
CA ALA A 354 17.50 0.32 9.93
C ALA A 354 18.64 0.67 10.89
N LYS A 355 18.42 0.54 12.20
CA LYS A 355 19.44 0.77 13.24
C LYS A 355 20.47 -0.36 13.33
N ILE A 356 20.05 -1.61 13.11
CA ILE A 356 20.88 -2.80 13.31
C ILE A 356 21.74 -3.09 12.07
N VAL A 357 21.15 -2.98 10.87
CA VAL A 357 21.84 -3.24 9.60
C VAL A 357 22.35 -1.91 9.05
N ARG A 358 23.62 -1.60 9.33
CA ARG A 358 24.27 -0.37 8.87
C ARG A 358 24.72 -0.45 7.42
N LEU A 359 24.60 0.65 6.68
CA LEU A 359 25.14 0.76 5.33
C LEU A 359 26.67 0.87 5.40
N GLN A 360 27.37 0.40 4.37
CA GLN A 360 28.84 0.45 4.32
C GLN A 360 29.43 1.86 4.42
N ARG A 361 28.63 2.90 4.14
CA ARG A 361 29.02 4.31 4.31
C ARG A 361 29.06 4.76 5.77
N ASP A 362 28.30 4.13 6.67
CA ASP A 362 28.25 4.50 8.10
C ASP A 362 29.41 3.89 8.92
N LEU A 363 30.31 3.17 8.25
CA LEU A 363 31.48 2.50 8.82
C LEU A 363 32.80 3.20 8.44
N LYS A 364 32.75 4.33 7.72
CA LYS A 364 33.88 5.18 7.36
C LYS A 364 33.79 6.53 8.05
#